data_AF-G0HPA4-F1
#
_entry.id   AF-G0HPA4-F1
#
_cell.length_a   1.000
_cell.length_b   1.000
_cell.length_c   1.000
_cell.angle_alpha   90.00
_cell.angle_beta   90.00
_cell.angle_gamma   90.00
#
_symmetry.space_group_name_H-M   'P 1'
#
loop_
_entity.id
_entity.type
_entity.pdbx_description
1 polymer ?
#
loop_
_entity_poly.entity_id
_entity_poly.type
_entity_poly.pdbx_seq_one_letter_code
_entity_poly.pdbx_strand_id
1 'polypeptide(L)'
;MKVQVIDAAVFIQGFDVEGVTTPKVVDEVKDPESKLFLEGLISAGKVRVLSPSRESLEAVREAARKTGELNELSEADVEILALAYELGGVLFTDDYNLQNIAKTLGIEFRTLKRGIKRVIRWNYVCIGCGKRFSEMPPEGICPDCGSQVRLIPKKKRRRKRPGRARRS
;
A
#
# COMPACT_ATOMS: atom_id res chain seq x y z
N MET A 1 15.12 -11.76 17.23
CA MET A 1 14.16 -10.81 16.63
C MET A 1 14.43 -10.79 15.13
N LYS A 2 13.40 -10.90 14.28
CA LYS A 2 13.58 -10.79 12.83
C LYS A 2 13.78 -9.32 12.44
N VAL A 3 14.76 -9.05 11.59
CA VAL A 3 15.03 -7.70 11.08
C VAL A 3 13.90 -7.30 10.12
N GLN A 4 13.36 -6.10 10.26
CA GLN A 4 12.37 -5.56 9.30
C GLN A 4 13.09 -4.84 8.17
N VAL A 5 12.75 -5.19 6.93
CA VAL A 5 13.25 -4.53 5.73
C VAL A 5 12.14 -3.66 5.16
N ILE A 6 12.39 -2.37 4.97
CA ILE A 6 11.35 -1.34 4.83
C ILE A 6 11.39 -0.72 3.43
N ASP A 7 10.25 -0.80 2.74
CA ASP A 7 10.01 -0.30 1.40
C ASP A 7 9.73 1.22 1.34
N ALA A 8 9.97 1.83 0.18
CA ALA A 8 9.75 3.26 -0.08
C ALA A 8 8.31 3.67 0.27
N ALA A 9 7.34 2.83 -0.07
CA ALA A 9 5.92 3.06 0.19
C ALA A 9 5.59 3.30 1.68
N VAL A 10 6.38 2.73 2.60
CA VAL A 10 6.21 2.92 4.05
C VAL A 10 6.61 4.33 4.47
N PHE A 11 7.71 4.85 3.92
CA PHE A 11 8.20 6.20 4.19
C PHE A 11 7.29 7.27 3.59
N ILE A 12 6.81 7.04 2.36
CA ILE A 12 5.86 7.94 1.68
C ILE A 12 4.54 8.08 2.46
N GLN A 13 4.13 7.03 3.18
CA GLN A 13 2.94 7.07 4.02
C GLN A 13 3.19 7.65 5.43
N GLY A 14 4.43 7.97 5.80
CA GLY A 14 4.78 8.62 7.07
C GLY A 14 4.65 7.73 8.31
N PHE A 15 4.84 6.42 8.18
CA PHE A 15 4.78 5.51 9.33
C PHE A 15 6.07 5.51 10.15
N ASP A 16 5.95 5.66 11.48
CA ASP A 16 7.08 5.50 12.40
C ASP A 16 7.43 4.00 12.52
N VAL A 17 8.60 3.64 11.99
CA VAL A 17 9.05 2.26 11.81
C VAL A 17 10.51 2.10 12.18
N GLU A 18 10.89 0.89 12.58
CA GLU A 18 12.25 0.52 12.97
C GLU A 18 12.72 -0.69 12.15
N GLY A 19 13.90 -0.58 11.54
CA GLY A 19 14.44 -1.62 10.67
C GLY A 19 15.57 -1.15 9.76
N VAL A 20 15.67 -1.80 8.61
CA VAL A 20 16.69 -1.53 7.60
C VAL A 20 16.03 -1.21 6.26
N THR A 21 16.71 -0.43 5.43
CA THR A 21 16.29 -0.13 4.06
C THR A 21 17.52 -0.06 3.16
N THR A 22 17.34 0.13 1.86
CA THR A 22 18.45 0.15 0.89
C THR A 22 18.72 1.56 0.35
N PRO A 23 19.94 1.84 -0.14
CA PRO A 23 20.24 3.12 -0.78
C PRO A 23 19.31 3.46 -1.94
N LYS A 24 18.91 2.48 -2.77
CA LYS A 24 17.99 2.76 -3.88
C LYS A 24 16.61 3.20 -3.41
N VAL A 25 16.13 2.66 -2.29
CA VAL A 25 14.88 3.10 -1.67
C VAL A 25 15.01 4.55 -1.17
N VAL A 26 16.15 4.92 -0.57
CA VAL A 26 16.42 6.31 -0.18
C VAL A 26 16.40 7.24 -1.39
N ASP A 27 17.02 6.83 -2.50
CA ASP A 27 17.06 7.61 -3.75
C ASP A 27 15.68 7.73 -4.43
N GLU A 28 14.81 6.74 -4.23
CA GLU A 28 13.45 6.72 -4.77
C GLU A 28 12.52 7.71 -4.05
N VAL A 29 12.73 7.92 -2.75
CA VAL A 29 11.96 8.88 -1.94
C VAL A 29 12.34 10.32 -2.33
N LYS A 30 11.64 10.84 -3.34
CA LYS A 30 11.87 12.18 -3.91
C LYS A 30 11.02 13.29 -3.28
N ASP A 31 9.91 12.91 -2.64
CA ASP A 31 9.02 13.87 -2.00
C ASP A 31 9.70 14.54 -0.79
N PRO A 32 9.71 15.89 -0.69
CA PRO A 32 10.44 16.59 0.37
C PRO A 32 10.01 16.23 1.80
N GLU A 33 8.71 16.03 2.03
CA GLU A 33 8.19 15.68 3.37
C GLU A 33 8.60 14.26 3.75
N SER A 34 8.42 13.32 2.81
CA SER A 34 8.81 11.92 2.98
C SER A 34 10.31 11.74 3.18
N LYS A 35 11.12 12.54 2.47
CA LYS A 35 12.59 12.53 2.59
C LYS A 35 13.05 13.05 3.94
N LEU A 36 12.50 14.19 4.40
CA LEU A 36 12.81 14.73 5.72
C LEU A 36 12.42 13.75 6.84
N PHE A 37 11.29 13.06 6.67
CA PHE A 37 10.85 12.03 7.59
C PHE A 37 11.82 10.85 7.65
N LEU A 38 12.24 10.32 6.49
CA LEU A 38 13.23 9.24 6.40
C LEU A 38 14.59 9.65 7.01
N GLU A 39 15.08 10.85 6.71
CA GLU A 39 16.32 11.39 7.29
C GLU A 39 16.21 11.51 8.82
N GLY A 40 15.04 11.89 9.34
CA GLY A 40 14.75 11.92 10.77
C GLY A 40 14.83 10.52 11.42
N LEU A 41 14.27 9.50 10.76
CA LEU A 41 14.34 8.11 11.24
C LEU A 41 15.77 7.56 11.24
N ILE A 42 16.55 7.90 10.21
CA ILE A 42 17.97 7.53 10.11
C ILE A 42 18.78 8.21 11.22
N SER A 43 18.58 9.52 11.41
CA SER A 43 19.29 10.30 12.43
C SER A 43 18.94 9.86 13.86
N ALA A 44 17.70 9.40 14.08
CA ALA A 44 17.26 8.81 15.34
C ALA A 44 17.77 7.37 15.56
N GLY A 45 18.44 6.76 14.58
CA GLY A 45 18.94 5.38 14.65
C GLY A 45 17.86 4.30 14.52
N LYS A 46 16.63 4.68 14.16
CA LYS A 46 15.50 3.76 13.96
C LYS A 46 15.62 2.99 12.65
N VAL A 47 16.12 3.65 11.61
CA VAL A 47 16.31 3.07 10.27
C VAL A 47 17.79 3.06 9.93
N ARG A 48 18.28 1.91 9.45
CA ARG A 48 19.66 1.78 8.95
C ARG A 48 19.65 1.49 7.45
N VAL A 49 20.51 2.18 6.71
CA VAL A 49 20.68 1.94 5.28
C VAL A 49 21.75 0.87 5.09
N LEU A 50 21.40 -0.22 4.42
CA LEU A 50 22.27 -1.36 4.11
C LEU A 50 22.13 -1.73 2.64
N SER A 51 23.23 -2.15 2.02
CA SER A 51 23.20 -2.73 0.67
C SER A 51 23.32 -4.25 0.75
N PRO A 52 22.55 -4.99 -0.05
CA PRO A 52 22.68 -6.43 -0.16
C PRO A 52 23.97 -6.83 -0.88
N SER A 53 24.40 -8.06 -0.64
CA SER A 53 25.44 -8.76 -1.37
C SER A 53 25.05 -9.02 -2.84
N ARG A 54 26.06 -9.12 -3.70
CA ARG A 54 25.86 -9.47 -5.12
C ARG A 54 25.22 -10.84 -5.30
N GLU A 55 25.58 -11.80 -4.47
CA GLU A 55 25.01 -13.15 -4.48
C GLU A 55 23.50 -13.13 -4.22
N SER A 56 23.05 -12.32 -3.25
CA SER A 56 21.63 -12.17 -2.94
C SER A 56 20.87 -11.45 -4.07
N LEU A 57 21.49 -10.43 -4.69
CA LEU A 57 20.92 -9.76 -5.87
C LEU A 57 20.73 -10.73 -7.04
N GLU A 58 21.71 -11.60 -7.29
CA GLU A 58 21.63 -12.63 -8.34
C GLU A 58 20.56 -13.67 -8.04
N ALA A 59 20.47 -14.14 -6.80
CA ALA A 59 19.44 -15.10 -6.37
C ALA A 59 18.02 -14.55 -6.58
N VAL A 60 17.78 -13.29 -6.21
CA VAL A 60 16.48 -12.63 -6.42
C VAL A 60 16.18 -12.44 -7.90
N ARG A 61 17.17 -12.02 -8.71
CA ARG A 61 17.00 -11.89 -10.16
C ARG A 61 16.70 -13.24 -10.81
N GLU A 62 17.32 -14.32 -10.37
CA GLU A 62 17.02 -15.66 -10.86
C GLU A 62 15.60 -16.10 -10.49
N ALA A 63 15.17 -15.84 -9.25
CA ALA A 63 13.80 -16.14 -8.82
C ALA A 63 12.77 -15.34 -9.61
N ALA A 64 12.98 -14.04 -9.81
CA ALA A 64 12.11 -13.19 -10.61
C ALA A 64 12.08 -13.59 -12.10
N ARG A 65 13.19 -14.13 -12.64
CA ARG A 65 13.20 -14.74 -13.98
C ARG A 65 12.34 -15.99 -14.06
N LYS A 66 12.35 -16.83 -13.03
CA LYS A 66 11.55 -18.05 -12.96
C LYS A 66 10.05 -17.76 -12.84
N THR A 67 9.66 -16.68 -12.15
CA THR A 67 8.25 -16.26 -12.06
C THR A 67 7.77 -15.46 -13.27
N GLY A 68 8.70 -14.96 -14.10
CA GLY A 68 8.40 -14.13 -15.26
C GLY A 68 8.17 -12.65 -14.94
N GLU A 69 8.37 -12.24 -13.68
CA GLU A 69 8.08 -10.89 -13.18
C GLU A 69 9.32 -9.97 -13.20
N LEU A 70 10.48 -10.44 -13.66
CA LEU A 70 11.72 -9.63 -13.67
C LEU A 70 11.53 -8.26 -14.35
N ASN A 71 10.76 -8.19 -15.43
CA ASN A 71 10.54 -6.95 -16.17
C ASN A 71 9.62 -5.95 -15.47
N GLU A 72 8.88 -6.38 -14.45
CA GLU A 72 7.98 -5.53 -13.67
C GLU A 72 8.63 -4.99 -12.39
N LEU A 73 9.81 -5.50 -12.02
CA LEU A 73 10.56 -5.02 -10.86
C LEU A 73 11.47 -3.85 -11.23
N SER A 74 11.44 -2.81 -10.39
CA SER A 74 12.47 -1.78 -10.39
C SER A 74 13.77 -2.29 -9.75
N GLU A 75 14.87 -1.56 -9.97
CA GLU A 75 16.14 -1.87 -9.30
C GLU A 75 16.06 -1.72 -7.76
N ALA A 76 15.17 -0.84 -7.25
CA ALA A 76 14.91 -0.72 -5.82
C ALA A 76 14.22 -1.96 -5.26
N ASP A 77 13.25 -2.51 -6.01
CA ASP A 77 12.54 -3.74 -5.63
C ASP A 77 13.47 -4.94 -5.57
N VAL A 78 14.39 -5.06 -6.54
CA VAL A 78 15.40 -6.12 -6.53
C VAL A 78 16.33 -5.96 -5.33
N GLU A 79 16.78 -4.74 -5.03
CA GLU A 79 17.68 -4.49 -3.91
C GLU A 79 17.02 -4.81 -2.57
N ILE A 80 15.75 -4.43 -2.38
CA ILE A 80 15.06 -4.64 -1.11
C ILE A 80 14.69 -6.10 -0.87
N LEU A 81 14.28 -6.81 -1.93
CA LEU A 81 14.06 -8.26 -1.88
C LEU A 81 15.36 -8.99 -1.56
N ALA A 82 16.48 -8.58 -2.16
CA ALA A 82 17.78 -9.18 -1.91
C ALA A 82 18.23 -8.95 -0.47
N LEU A 83 18.03 -7.75 0.06
CA LEU A 83 18.35 -7.45 1.46
C LEU A 83 17.48 -8.27 2.43
N ALA A 84 16.18 -8.42 2.13
CA ALA A 84 15.29 -9.23 2.94
C ALA A 84 15.66 -10.72 2.89
N TYR A 85 16.04 -11.22 1.71
CA TYR A 85 16.52 -12.59 1.52
C TYR A 85 17.81 -12.85 2.32
N GLU A 86 18.80 -11.96 2.20
CA GLU A 86 20.10 -12.09 2.86
C GLU A 86 19.98 -12.11 4.39
N LEU A 87 19.13 -11.23 4.94
CA LEU A 87 18.98 -11.07 6.39
C LEU A 87 18.00 -12.06 7.01
N GLY A 88 17.30 -12.87 6.20
CA GLY A 88 16.15 -13.65 6.66
C GLY A 88 15.09 -12.76 7.33
N GLY A 89 14.94 -11.55 6.82
CA GLY A 89 14.13 -10.48 7.40
C GLY A 89 12.65 -10.58 7.03
N VAL A 90 11.85 -9.67 7.62
CA VAL A 90 10.45 -9.47 7.25
C VAL A 90 10.36 -8.25 6.34
N LEU A 91 9.93 -8.44 5.10
CA LEU A 91 9.72 -7.35 4.14
C LEU A 91 8.45 -6.58 4.50
N PHE A 92 8.55 -5.26 4.64
CA PHE A 92 7.41 -4.39 4.91
C PHE A 92 7.04 -3.63 3.65
N THR A 93 6.03 -4.11 2.94
CA THR A 93 5.55 -3.54 1.67
C THR A 93 4.04 -3.74 1.51
N ASP A 94 3.41 -2.86 0.74
CA ASP A 94 2.02 -2.98 0.31
C ASP A 94 1.90 -3.39 -1.17
N ASP A 95 3.02 -3.57 -1.88
CA ASP A 95 3.06 -3.92 -3.29
C ASP A 95 2.82 -5.42 -3.50
N TYR A 96 1.94 -5.79 -4.45
CA TYR A 96 1.61 -7.17 -4.72
C TYR A 96 2.71 -7.93 -5.47
N ASN A 97 3.48 -7.26 -6.34
CA ASN A 97 4.57 -7.86 -7.10
C ASN A 97 5.70 -8.27 -6.15
N LEU A 98 6.08 -7.39 -5.21
CA LEU A 98 7.06 -7.72 -4.18
C LEU A 98 6.58 -8.86 -3.27
N GLN A 99 5.31 -8.87 -2.88
CA GLN A 99 4.74 -9.95 -2.05
C GLN A 99 4.77 -11.30 -2.75
N ASN A 100 4.51 -11.33 -4.06
CA ASN A 100 4.51 -12.57 -4.84
C ASN A 100 5.91 -13.19 -4.92
N ILE A 101 6.91 -12.36 -5.19
CA ILE A 101 8.31 -12.81 -5.29
C ILE A 101 8.87 -13.15 -3.91
N ALA A 102 8.56 -12.35 -2.88
CA ALA A 102 8.89 -12.67 -1.49
C ALA A 102 8.36 -14.05 -1.09
N LYS A 103 7.11 -14.37 -1.45
CA LYS A 103 6.51 -15.69 -1.19
C LYS A 103 7.23 -16.82 -1.91
N THR A 104 7.66 -16.59 -3.16
CA THR A 104 8.43 -17.57 -3.94
C THR A 104 9.81 -17.82 -3.35
N LEU A 105 10.44 -16.77 -2.80
CA LEU A 105 11.72 -16.81 -2.11
C LEU A 105 11.64 -17.30 -0.65
N GLY A 106 10.44 -17.54 -0.11
CA GLY A 106 10.24 -17.93 1.29
C GLY A 106 10.46 -16.80 2.29
N ILE A 107 10.43 -15.55 1.85
CA ILE A 107 10.57 -14.35 2.67
C ILE A 107 9.21 -14.01 3.30
N GLU A 108 9.20 -13.78 4.61
CA GLU A 108 7.99 -13.28 5.27
C GLU A 108 7.79 -11.80 4.95
N PHE A 109 6.54 -11.39 4.78
CA PHE A 109 6.20 -9.98 4.58
C PHE A 109 5.09 -9.51 5.51
N ARG A 110 5.07 -8.21 5.77
CA ARG A 110 3.99 -7.49 6.45
C ARG A 110 3.42 -6.44 5.51
N THR A 111 2.13 -6.18 5.64
CA THR A 111 1.42 -5.13 4.92
C THR A 111 0.99 -4.03 5.89
N LEU A 112 0.97 -2.78 5.43
CA LEU A 112 0.48 -1.61 6.19
C LEU A 112 -1.04 -1.65 6.29
N LYS A 113 -1.68 -2.12 5.23
CA LYS A 113 -3.12 -2.33 5.20
C LYS A 113 -3.46 -3.51 6.10
N ARG A 114 -3.93 -3.21 7.33
CA ARG A 114 -5.01 -4.03 7.92
C ARG A 114 -6.11 -4.01 6.86
N GLY A 115 -6.27 -5.12 6.12
CA GLY A 115 -7.19 -5.24 5.00
C GLY A 115 -8.57 -4.64 5.30
N ILE A 116 -9.35 -4.34 4.26
CA ILE A 116 -10.64 -3.64 4.37
C ILE A 116 -11.40 -4.07 5.63
N LYS A 117 -11.37 -3.24 6.70
CA LYS A 117 -12.02 -3.59 7.98
C LYS A 117 -13.54 -3.73 7.83
N ARG A 118 -14.10 -3.23 6.72
CA ARG A 118 -15.54 -3.09 6.47
C ARG A 118 -15.84 -3.13 4.98
N VAL A 119 -16.74 -4.01 4.58
CA VAL A 119 -17.29 -4.06 3.21
C VAL A 119 -17.84 -2.68 2.82
N ILE A 120 -17.24 -2.05 1.79
CA ILE A 120 -17.73 -0.80 1.22
C ILE A 120 -18.96 -1.14 0.38
N ARG A 121 -20.13 -0.62 0.77
CA ARG A 121 -21.35 -0.72 -0.05
C ARG A 121 -21.35 0.42 -1.06
N TRP A 122 -21.61 0.10 -2.31
CA TRP A 122 -21.69 1.05 -3.41
C TRP A 122 -23.16 1.33 -3.75
N ASN A 123 -23.43 2.50 -4.30
CA ASN A 123 -24.72 2.85 -4.90
C ASN A 123 -24.47 3.47 -6.27
N TYR A 124 -25.37 3.25 -7.23
CA TYR A 124 -25.37 3.97 -8.50
C TYR A 124 -26.07 5.32 -8.34
N VAL A 125 -25.55 6.37 -8.97
CA VAL A 125 -26.14 7.72 -8.91
C VAL A 125 -26.19 8.38 -10.29
N CYS A 126 -27.37 8.86 -10.73
CA CYS A 126 -27.52 9.66 -11.97
C CYS A 126 -26.66 10.93 -11.87
N ILE A 127 -25.85 11.21 -12.90
CA ILE A 127 -25.02 12.42 -12.96
C ILE A 127 -25.85 13.70 -13.16
N GLY A 128 -27.03 13.59 -13.78
CA GLY A 128 -27.94 14.72 -14.02
C GLY A 128 -28.81 15.07 -12.81
N CYS A 129 -29.71 14.17 -12.40
CA CYS A 129 -30.68 14.41 -11.32
C CYS A 129 -30.22 13.97 -9.92
N GLY A 130 -29.08 13.28 -9.79
CA GLY A 130 -28.55 12.84 -8.48
C GLY A 130 -29.32 11.69 -7.81
N LYS A 131 -30.30 11.08 -8.50
CA LYS A 131 -31.08 9.95 -7.97
C LYS A 131 -30.19 8.74 -7.75
N ARG A 132 -30.44 8.02 -6.66
CA ARG A 132 -29.63 6.87 -6.23
C ARG A 132 -30.36 5.57 -6.49
N PHE A 133 -29.66 4.60 -7.05
CA PHE A 133 -30.14 3.25 -7.34
C PHE A 133 -29.31 2.22 -6.58
N SER A 134 -29.96 1.18 -6.07
CA SER A 134 -29.32 0.03 -5.44
C SER A 134 -28.72 -0.93 -6.46
N GLU A 135 -29.28 -0.95 -7.66
CA GLU A 135 -28.88 -1.81 -8.79
C GLU A 135 -28.63 -0.94 -10.03
N MET A 136 -27.90 -1.49 -11.01
CA MET A 136 -27.62 -0.78 -12.25
C MET A 136 -28.92 -0.66 -13.07
N PRO A 137 -29.36 0.56 -13.43
CA PRO A 137 -30.46 0.74 -14.36
C PRO A 137 -30.13 0.18 -15.75
N PRO A 138 -31.15 -0.17 -16.56
CA PRO A 138 -30.95 -0.65 -17.93
C PRO A 138 -30.02 0.28 -18.72
N GLU A 139 -29.04 -0.32 -19.39
CA GLU A 139 -28.05 0.39 -20.23
C GLU A 139 -27.18 1.42 -19.48
N GLY A 140 -27.19 1.43 -18.14
CA GLY A 140 -26.47 2.43 -17.35
C GLY A 140 -27.06 3.83 -17.44
N ILE A 141 -28.31 3.95 -17.89
CA ILE A 141 -29.02 5.20 -18.10
C ILE A 141 -30.11 5.35 -17.04
N CYS A 142 -30.19 6.52 -16.43
CA CYS A 142 -31.21 6.79 -15.44
C CYS A 142 -32.61 6.91 -16.10
N PRO A 143 -33.60 6.16 -15.62
CA PRO A 143 -34.94 6.14 -16.22
C PRO A 143 -35.71 7.45 -16.02
N ASP A 144 -35.29 8.30 -15.08
CA ASP A 144 -35.95 9.59 -14.81
C ASP A 144 -35.35 10.76 -15.58
N CYS A 145 -34.02 10.77 -15.74
CA CYS A 145 -33.26 11.94 -16.23
C CYS A 145 -32.62 11.70 -17.61
N GLY A 146 -32.57 10.44 -18.09
CA GLY A 146 -31.86 10.06 -19.31
C GLY A 146 -30.33 10.17 -19.24
N SER A 147 -29.76 10.67 -18.13
CA SER A 147 -28.32 10.80 -17.96
C SER A 147 -27.69 9.50 -17.46
N GLN A 148 -26.39 9.33 -17.71
CA GLN A 148 -25.63 8.18 -17.25
C GLN A 148 -25.56 8.09 -15.72
N VAL A 149 -25.45 6.88 -15.20
CA VAL A 149 -25.19 6.63 -13.78
C VAL A 149 -23.71 6.38 -13.52
N ARG A 150 -23.23 6.80 -12.35
CA ARG A 150 -21.88 6.46 -11.86
C ARG A 150 -21.95 5.74 -10.52
N LEU A 151 -20.97 4.89 -10.24
CA LEU A 151 -20.85 4.19 -8.98
C LEU A 151 -20.18 5.09 -7.93
N ILE A 152 -20.81 5.27 -6.76
CA ILE A 152 -20.22 6.02 -5.64
C ILE A 152 -20.29 5.22 -4.32
N PRO A 153 -19.33 5.41 -3.41
CA PRO A 153 -19.37 4.74 -2.11
C PRO A 153 -20.51 5.30 -1.24
N LYS A 154 -21.27 4.40 -0.59
CA LYS A 154 -22.40 4.77 0.26
C LYS A 154 -21.90 5.46 1.53
N LYS A 155 -22.11 6.79 1.62
CA LYS A 155 -21.80 7.56 2.84
C LYS A 155 -22.60 7.02 4.04
N LYS A 156 -21.92 6.85 5.17
CA LYS A 156 -22.55 6.43 6.44
C LYS A 156 -23.50 7.53 6.91
N ARG A 157 -24.76 7.19 7.26
CA ARG A 157 -25.62 8.12 8.00
C ARG A 157 -24.93 8.40 9.35
N ARG A 158 -24.55 9.65 9.62
CA ARG A 158 -24.17 10.08 10.97
C ARG A 158 -25.38 9.80 11.87
N ARG A 159 -25.23 8.92 12.88
CA ARG A 159 -26.25 8.76 13.92
C ARG A 159 -26.41 10.11 14.60
N LYS A 160 -27.60 10.73 14.51
CA LYS A 160 -27.92 11.90 15.35
C LYS A 160 -27.84 11.44 16.80
N ARG A 161 -27.01 12.11 17.61
CA ARG A 161 -27.04 11.94 19.08
C ARG A 161 -28.49 12.22 19.53
N PRO A 162 -29.10 11.39 20.39
CA PRO A 162 -30.40 11.74 20.96
C PRO A 162 -30.24 13.07 21.72
N GLY A 163 -31.11 14.03 21.42
CA GLY A 163 -31.08 15.36 22.02
C GLY A 163 -31.21 15.25 23.53
N ARG A 164 -30.37 15.97 24.28
CA ARG A 164 -30.57 16.19 25.71
C ARG A 164 -31.95 16.84 25.88
N ALA A 165 -32.86 16.14 26.56
CA ALA A 165 -34.10 16.73 27.06
C ALA A 165 -33.73 17.97 27.90
N ARG A 166 -34.26 19.14 27.51
CA ARG A 166 -34.26 20.33 28.36
C ARG A 166 -35.13 19.97 29.57
N ARG A 167 -34.53 19.92 30.77
CA ARG A 167 -35.30 19.96 32.02
C ARG A 167 -35.72 21.41 32.26
N SER A 168 -37.00 21.54 32.59
CA SER A 168 -37.74 22.75 32.95
C SER A 168 -37.10 23.53 34.10
#